data_AF-A0A0C2FS35-F1
#
_entry.id   AF-A0A0C2FS35-F1
#
_cell.length_a   1.000
_cell.length_b   1.000
_cell.length_c   1.000
_cell.angle_alpha   90.00
_cell.angle_beta   90.00
_cell.angle_gamma   90.00
#
_symmetry.space_group_name_H-M   'P 1'
#
loop_
_entity.id
_entity.type
_entity.pdbx_description
1 polymer ?
#
loop_
_entity_poly.entity_id
_entity_poly.type
_entity_poly.pdbx_seq_one_letter_code
_entity_poly.pdbx_strand_id
1 'polypeptide(L)' 'MMGSPKNWSLVVKILLAVAPLMQAKAPTVRVPLGGLARLVCTAESWPRPDVTWDKDGQQIFDSDNYATVRWPIYP' A
#
# COMPACT_ATOMS: atom_id res chain seq x y z
N MET A 1 47.44 37.49 -1.91
CA MET A 1 46.62 37.49 -0.68
C MET A 1 45.16 37.35 -1.07
N MET A 2 44.40 36.64 -0.24
CA MET A 2 42.95 36.38 -0.31
C MET A 2 42.48 35.47 -1.46
N GLY A 3 42.44 34.16 -1.18
CA GLY A 3 41.68 33.21 -2.00
C GLY A 3 40.18 33.47 -1.85
N SER A 4 39.47 33.46 -2.97
CA SER A 4 38.02 33.73 -3.07
C SER A 4 37.22 32.87 -2.08
N PRO A 5 36.16 33.40 -1.44
CA PRO A 5 35.39 32.65 -0.46
C PRO A 5 34.64 31.52 -1.18
N LYS A 6 34.89 30.26 -0.78
CA LYS A 6 34.13 29.12 -1.29
C LYS A 6 32.68 29.20 -0.81
N ASN A 7 31.76 29.19 -1.76
CA ASN A 7 30.34 28.94 -1.51
C ASN A 7 30.12 27.44 -1.29
N TRP A 8 29.49 27.07 -0.19
CA TRP A 8 29.16 25.68 0.12
C TRP A 8 27.64 25.51 0.12
N SER A 9 27.16 24.56 -0.68
CA SER A 9 25.75 24.16 -0.70
C SER A 9 25.64 22.74 -0.16
N LEU A 10 24.85 22.56 0.90
CA LEU A 10 24.51 21.26 1.47
C LEU A 10 23.07 20.91 1.06
N VAL A 11 22.88 19.70 0.54
CA VAL A 11 21.55 19.17 0.21
C VAL A 11 21.21 18.09 1.23
N VAL A 12 20.14 18.31 2.00
CA VAL A 12 19.61 17.35 2.96
C VAL A 12 18.35 16.73 2.37
N LYS A 13 18.29 15.39 2.28
CA LYS A 13 17.09 14.66 1.88
C LYS A 13 16.31 14.25 3.12
N ILE A 14 15.11 14.79 3.30
CA ILE A 14 14.19 14.38 4.36
C ILE A 14 13.38 13.20 3.84
N LEU A 15 13.48 12.06 4.52
CA LEU A 15 12.66 10.88 4.26
C LEU A 15 11.52 10.84 5.29
N LEU A 16 10.35 11.34 4.91
CA LEU A 16 9.15 11.19 5.72
C LEU A 16 8.47 9.86 5.38
N ALA A 17 8.14 9.06 6.39
CA ALA A 17 7.36 7.84 6.24
C ALA A 17 6.05 7.95 7.03
N VAL A 18 4.96 7.53 6.40
CA VAL A 18 3.61 7.50 6.98
C VAL A 18 3.16 6.05 6.98
N ALA A 19 2.88 5.53 8.17
CA ALA A 19 2.38 4.17 8.34
C ALA A 19 1.03 3.97 7.63
N PRO A 20 0.75 2.76 7.09
CA PRO A 20 -0.49 2.50 6.38
C PRO A 20 -1.70 2.57 7.30
N LEU A 21 -2.63 3.46 6.95
CA LEU A 21 -3.97 3.48 7.49
C LEU A 21 -4.88 2.63 6.60
N MET A 22 -5.43 1.56 7.17
CA MET A 22 -6.32 0.64 6.45
C MET A 22 -7.79 0.97 6.68
N GLN A 23 -8.55 1.04 5.60
CA GLN A 23 -9.98 1.32 5.61
C GLN A 23 -10.72 0.32 4.73
N ALA A 24 -11.40 -0.63 5.36
CA ALA A 24 -12.29 -1.54 4.66
C ALA A 24 -13.53 -0.79 4.15
N LYS A 25 -13.93 -1.05 2.91
CA LYS A 25 -15.16 -0.46 2.34
C LYS A 25 -16.41 -0.90 3.09
N ALA A 26 -16.41 -2.11 3.63
CA ALA A 26 -17.45 -2.64 4.48
C ALA A 26 -16.84 -3.63 5.49
N PRO A 27 -17.29 -3.63 6.75
CA PRO A 27 -16.81 -4.58 7.76
C PRO A 27 -17.28 -6.01 7.49
N THR A 28 -18.43 -6.18 6.83
CA THR A 28 -19.00 -7.49 6.50
C THR A 28 -19.60 -7.46 5.10
N VAL A 29 -19.30 -8.48 4.30
CA VAL A 29 -19.89 -8.71 2.99
C VAL A 29 -20.67 -10.02 3.03
N ARG A 30 -21.94 -9.99 2.60
CA ARG A 30 -22.81 -11.17 2.53
C ARG A 30 -23.13 -11.47 1.07
N VAL A 31 -22.99 -12.72 0.67
CA VAL A 31 -23.32 -13.19 -0.68
C VAL A 31 -24.10 -14.50 -0.59
N PRO A 32 -24.98 -14.81 -1.55
CA PRO A 32 -25.58 -16.14 -1.67
C PRO A 32 -24.54 -17.24 -1.90
N LEU A 33 -24.92 -18.49 -1.63
CA LEU A 33 -24.10 -19.66 -1.95
C LEU A 33 -23.79 -19.69 -3.46
N GLY A 34 -22.53 -19.95 -3.81
CA GLY A 34 -22.02 -19.90 -5.18
C GLY A 34 -21.78 -18.49 -5.74
N GLY A 35 -22.08 -17.43 -4.97
CA GLY A 35 -21.82 -16.05 -5.36
C GLY A 35 -20.36 -15.62 -5.18
N LEU A 36 -19.97 -14.55 -5.88
CA LEU A 36 -18.65 -13.95 -5.76
C LEU A 36 -18.63 -12.85 -4.68
N ALA A 37 -17.87 -13.06 -3.60
CA ALA A 37 -17.64 -12.04 -2.59
C ALA A 37 -16.48 -11.12 -3.00
N ARG A 38 -16.71 -9.80 -3.00
CA ARG A 38 -15.66 -8.79 -3.26
C ARG A 38 -15.37 -7.97 -2.02
N LEU A 39 -14.19 -8.18 -1.45
CA LEU A 39 -13.65 -7.39 -0.34
C LEU A 39 -12.80 -6.24 -0.92
N VAL A 40 -12.97 -5.04 -0.38
CA VAL A 40 -12.25 -3.84 -0.84
C VAL A 40 -11.68 -3.14 0.39
N CYS A 41 -10.38 -2.84 0.34
CA CYS A 41 -9.66 -2.11 1.38
C CYS A 41 -8.81 -1.03 0.73
N THR A 42 -8.85 0.18 1.29
CA THR A 42 -7.96 1.28 0.93
C THR A 42 -6.86 1.35 1.99
N ALA A 43 -5.60 1.41 1.55
CA ALA A 43 -4.45 1.61 2.41
C ALA A 43 -3.78 2.96 2.05
N GLU A 44 -3.86 3.92 2.95
CA GLU A 44 -3.22 5.23 2.80
C GLU A 44 -1.86 5.23 3.50
N SER A 45 -0.77 5.38 2.75
CA SER A 45 0.59 5.39 3.28
C SER A 45 1.56 6.15 2.39
N TRP A 46 2.74 6.44 2.94
CA TRP A 46 3.88 6.88 2.15
C TRP A 46 5.18 6.28 2.70
N PRO A 47 6.01 5.59 1.90
CA PRO A 47 5.79 5.23 0.50
C PRO A 47 4.60 4.27 0.31
N ARG A 48 4.31 3.92 -0.94
CA ARG A 48 3.25 2.95 -1.26
C ARG A 48 3.48 1.64 -0.49
N PRO A 49 2.44 1.04 0.11
CA PRO A 49 2.63 -0.15 0.92
C PRO A 49 2.59 -1.40 0.06
N ASP A 50 3.24 -2.47 0.53
CA ASP A 50 2.99 -3.81 0.03
C ASP A 50 1.69 -4.34 0.65
N VAL A 51 0.78 -4.79 -0.21
CA VAL A 51 -0.57 -5.23 0.21
C VAL A 51 -0.69 -6.75 0.03
N THR A 52 -1.01 -7.45 1.11
CA THR A 52 -1.36 -8.87 1.12
C THR A 52 -2.76 -9.07 1.66
N TRP A 53 -3.34 -10.24 1.39
CA TRP A 53 -4.61 -10.67 1.95
C TRP A 53 -4.38 -11.96 2.72
N ASP A 54 -4.93 -12.05 3.92
CA ASP A 54 -4.84 -13.23 4.79
C ASP A 54 -6.24 -13.70 5.15
N LYS A 55 -6.41 -15.01 5.25
CA LYS A 55 -7.62 -15.66 5.77
C LYS A 55 -7.20 -16.69 6.79
N ASP A 56 -7.77 -16.60 7.99
CA ASP A 56 -7.53 -17.54 9.10
C ASP A 56 -6.03 -17.73 9.42
N GLY A 57 -5.24 -16.66 9.27
CA GLY A 57 -3.79 -16.66 9.52
C GLY A 57 -2.93 -17.17 8.35
N GLN A 58 -3.53 -17.50 7.21
CA GLN A 58 -2.83 -17.94 6.01
C GLN A 58 -2.96 -16.92 4.87
N GLN A 59 -1.82 -16.58 4.26
CA GLN A 59 -1.78 -15.67 3.12
C GLN A 59 -2.47 -16.27 1.88
N ILE A 60 -3.30 -15.46 1.26
CA ILE A 60 -4.02 -15.76 0.02
C ILE A 60 -3.18 -15.33 -1.19
N PHE A 61 -3.15 -16.19 -2.20
CA PHE A 61 -2.59 -15.93 -3.52
C PHE A 61 -3.65 -16.23 -4.59
N ASP A 62 -3.42 -15.73 -5.79
CA ASP A 62 -4.33 -15.93 -6.91
C ASP A 62 -4.46 -17.43 -7.25
N SER A 63 -5.70 -17.89 -7.42
CA SER A 63 -6.09 -19.28 -7.67
C SER A 63 -7.51 -19.34 -8.25
N ASP A 64 -8.04 -20.53 -8.50
CA ASP A 64 -9.43 -20.70 -8.99
C ASP A 64 -10.48 -20.10 -8.04
N ASN A 65 -10.18 -20.01 -6.74
CA ASN A 65 -11.12 -19.54 -5.71
C ASN A 65 -10.85 -18.11 -5.23
N TYR A 66 -9.67 -17.55 -5.50
CA TYR A 66 -9.25 -16.26 -4.99
C TYR A 66 -8.56 -15.44 -6.07
N ALA A 67 -8.93 -14.17 -6.19
CA ALA A 67 -8.24 -13.20 -7.03
C ALA A 67 -7.97 -11.95 -6.21
N THR A 68 -6.69 -11.57 -6.12
CA THR A 68 -6.21 -10.39 -5.40
C THR A 68 -5.83 -9.31 -6.41
N VAL A 69 -6.37 -8.10 -6.24
CA VAL A 69 -6.10 -6.98 -7.15
C VAL A 69 -5.58 -5.80 -6.35
N ARG A 70 -4.46 -5.23 -6.80
CA ARG A 70 -3.84 -4.04 -6.20
C ARG A 70 -4.04 -2.83 -7.12
N TRP A 71 -4.77 -1.82 -6.66
CA TRP A 71 -4.92 -0.54 -7.34
C TRP A 71 -4.18 0.57 -6.57
N PRO A 72 -3.70 1.65 -7.21
CA PRO A 72 -3.61 1.88 -8.66
C PRO A 72 -2.40 1.19 -9.29
N ILE A 73 -2.53 0.70 -10.52
CA ILE A 73 -1.43 0.18 -11.32
C ILE A 73 -0.79 1.39 -12.01
N TYR A 74 0.04 2.18 -11.29
CA TYR A 74 0.90 3.14 -11.97
C TYR A 74 2.22 2.43 -12.35
N PRO A 75 2.77 2.70 -13.54
CA PRO A 75 4.06 2.16 -13.98
C PRO A 75 5.23 2.65 -13.11
#